data_AF-A0A951YDS7-F1
#
_entry.id   AF-A0A951YDS7-F1
#
_cell.length_a   1.000
_cell.length_b   1.000
_cell.length_c   1.000
_cell.angle_alpha   90.00
_cell.angle_beta   90.00
_cell.angle_gamma   90.00
#
_symmetry.space_group_name_H-M   'P 1'
#
loop_
_entity.id
_entity.type
_entity.pdbx_description
1 polymer ?
#
loop_
_entity_poly.entity_id
_entity_poly.type
_entity_poly.pdbx_seq_one_letter_code
_entity_poly.pdbx_strand_id
1 'polypeptide(L)'
;MWVKINSIQQLEQLHEGSLIAIHPLQGPRTEVFDDSDPDQVAHRLVAENDAQGRMILTAPLQRKEEARTVTSARMGNLMLGDGHIDYADILEHGTWWIQQGF
;
A
#
# COMPACT_ATOMS: atom_id res chain seq x y z
N MET A 1 -1.61 -4.14 12.06
CA MET A 1 -2.41 -2.91 12.31
C MET A 1 -2.08 -1.92 11.21
N TRP A 2 -3.07 -1.19 10.66
CA TRP A 2 -2.79 -0.19 9.62
C TRP A 2 -2.26 1.10 10.26
N VAL A 3 -1.19 1.64 9.69
CA VAL A 3 -0.52 2.86 10.14
C VAL A 3 -0.44 3.83 8.97
N LYS A 4 -0.77 5.11 9.22
CA LYS A 4 -0.68 6.15 8.21
C LYS A 4 0.78 6.44 7.86
N ILE A 5 1.06 6.56 6.57
CA ILE A 5 2.35 6.98 6.04
C ILE A 5 2.42 8.50 6.12
N ASN A 6 3.42 9.01 6.82
CA ASN A 6 3.65 10.44 7.06
C ASN A 6 5.10 10.84 6.77
N SER A 7 6.00 9.90 6.45
CA SER A 7 7.38 10.22 6.14
C SER A 7 8.03 9.23 5.19
N ILE A 8 9.09 9.70 4.53
CA ILE A 8 9.95 8.88 3.68
C ILE A 8 10.55 7.70 4.47
N GLN A 9 10.93 7.89 5.73
CA GLN A 9 11.52 6.80 6.53
C GLN A 9 10.58 5.61 6.70
N GLN A 10 9.26 5.85 6.78
CA GLN A 10 8.29 4.75 6.85
C GLN A 10 8.19 3.99 5.51
N LEU A 11 8.39 4.68 4.39
CA LEU A 11 8.45 4.07 3.06
C LEU A 11 9.75 3.28 2.86
N GLU A 12 10.88 3.82 3.29
CA GLU A 12 12.18 3.13 3.23
C GLU A 12 12.21 1.85 4.08
N GLN A 13 11.35 1.77 5.11
CA GLN A 13 11.19 0.58 5.97
C GLN A 13 10.24 -0.48 5.37
N LEU A 14 9.61 -0.23 4.22
CA LEU A 14 8.78 -1.22 3.55
C LEU A 14 9.64 -2.41 3.11
N HIS A 15 9.19 -3.60 3.45
CA HIS A 15 9.74 -4.84 2.94
C HIS A 15 8.97 -5.29 1.69
N GLU A 16 9.60 -6.14 0.87
CA GLU A 16 8.91 -6.85 -0.20
C GLU A 16 7.67 -7.58 0.37
N GLY A 17 6.52 -7.38 -0.27
CA GLY A 17 5.25 -7.99 0.13
C GLY A 17 4.45 -7.17 1.12
N SER A 18 4.94 -5.98 1.50
CA SER A 18 4.20 -5.07 2.35
C SER A 18 2.88 -4.68 1.69
N LEU A 19 1.81 -4.68 2.49
CA LEU A 19 0.51 -4.23 2.02
C LEU A 19 0.38 -2.73 2.27
N ILE A 20 0.04 -2.00 1.21
CA ILE A 20 -0.27 -0.58 1.25
C ILE A 20 -1.70 -0.33 0.78
N ALA A 21 -2.31 0.73 1.26
CA ALA A 21 -3.66 1.14 0.86
C ALA A 21 -3.72 2.65 0.66
N ILE A 22 -4.49 3.07 -0.36
CA ILE A 22 -4.74 4.48 -0.67
C ILE A 22 -6.18 4.83 -0.32
N HIS A 23 -6.37 5.86 0.50
CA HIS A 23 -7.68 6.36 0.91
C HIS A 23 -7.68 7.90 0.97
N PRO A 24 -8.79 8.60 0.73
CA PRO A 24 -10.01 8.13 0.11
C PRO A 24 -9.82 8.00 -1.41
N LEU A 25 -10.56 7.08 -2.04
CA LEU A 25 -10.69 7.08 -3.51
C LEU A 25 -11.55 8.26 -3.98
N GLN A 26 -12.55 8.64 -3.18
CA GLN A 26 -13.45 9.76 -3.39
C GLN A 26 -13.92 10.31 -2.04
N GLY A 27 -14.13 11.63 -1.94
CA GLY A 27 -14.58 12.28 -0.71
C GLY A 27 -13.45 12.83 0.17
N PRO A 28 -13.78 13.29 1.39
CA PRO A 28 -12.82 13.96 2.27
C PRO A 28 -11.80 12.98 2.86
N ARG A 29 -10.56 13.45 3.05
CA ARG A 29 -9.48 12.65 3.66
C ARG A 29 -9.85 12.27 5.09
N THR A 30 -9.58 11.01 5.46
CA THR A 30 -9.75 10.51 6.84
C THR A 30 -8.39 10.27 7.50
N GLU A 31 -8.35 10.42 8.82
CA GLU A 31 -7.15 10.14 9.63
C GLU A 31 -7.09 8.69 10.14
N VAL A 32 -8.13 7.91 9.90
CA VAL A 32 -8.24 6.51 10.31
C VAL A 32 -8.65 5.69 9.08
N PHE A 33 -7.98 4.55 8.89
CA PHE A 33 -8.35 3.55 7.88
C PHE A 33 -9.15 2.43 8.53
N ASP A 34 -10.41 2.28 8.11
CA ASP A 34 -11.28 1.19 8.56
C ASP A 34 -11.39 0.11 7.48
N ASP A 35 -10.72 -1.03 7.71
CA ASP A 35 -10.74 -2.19 6.82
C ASP A 35 -12.07 -2.95 6.80
N SER A 36 -13.02 -2.58 7.67
CA SER A 36 -14.35 -3.18 7.76
C SER A 36 -15.44 -2.38 7.06
N ASP A 37 -15.18 -1.12 6.71
CA ASP A 37 -16.12 -0.22 6.08
C ASP A 37 -16.07 -0.36 4.54
N PRO A 38 -17.13 -0.90 3.89
CA PRO A 38 -17.19 -1.02 2.45
C PRO A 38 -17.37 0.32 1.73
N ASP A 39 -17.72 1.41 2.39
CA ASP A 39 -17.76 2.73 1.75
C ASP A 39 -16.37 3.39 1.72
N GLN A 40 -15.42 2.87 2.52
CA GLN A 40 -14.00 3.24 2.50
C GLN A 40 -13.16 2.34 1.57
N VAL A 41 -13.74 1.64 0.57
CA VAL A 41 -13.01 0.72 -0.33
C VAL A 41 -11.74 1.39 -0.87
N ALA A 42 -10.60 1.13 -0.23
CA ALA A 42 -9.30 1.57 -0.72
C ALA A 42 -8.84 0.64 -1.83
N HIS A 43 -8.04 1.17 -2.76
CA HIS A 43 -7.19 0.31 -3.57
C HIS A 43 -6.08 -0.23 -2.68
N ARG A 44 -6.14 -1.53 -2.37
CA ARG A 44 -5.04 -2.24 -1.72
C ARG A 44 -4.02 -2.60 -2.77
N LEU A 45 -2.76 -2.36 -2.47
CA LEU A 45 -1.67 -2.74 -3.34
C LEU A 45 -0.70 -3.59 -2.52
N VAL A 46 -0.11 -4.60 -3.16
CA VAL A 46 1.14 -5.16 -2.66
C VAL A 46 2.28 -4.31 -3.21
N ALA A 47 3.23 -4.01 -2.33
CA ALA A 47 4.38 -3.16 -2.63
C ALA A 47 5.69 -3.94 -2.59
N GLU A 48 6.57 -3.65 -3.54
CA GLU A 48 8.00 -3.86 -3.44
C GLU A 48 8.68 -2.50 -3.38
N ASN A 49 9.63 -2.37 -2.46
CA ASN A 49 10.26 -1.10 -2.16
C ASN A 49 11.61 -0.97 -2.87
N ASP A 50 11.72 -0.03 -3.79
CA ASP A 50 13.00 0.40 -4.36
C ASP A 50 13.46 1.68 -3.67
N ALA A 51 14.08 1.51 -2.49
CA ALA A 51 14.60 2.63 -1.70
C ALA A 51 15.76 3.38 -2.41
N GLN A 52 16.47 2.75 -3.35
CA GLN A 52 17.54 3.41 -4.11
C GLN A 52 16.95 4.36 -5.14
N GLY A 53 15.89 3.94 -5.82
CA GLY A 53 15.12 4.76 -6.75
C GLY A 53 14.13 5.71 -6.08
N ARG A 54 13.86 5.56 -4.77
CA ARG A 54 12.78 6.25 -4.02
C ARG A 54 11.40 6.03 -4.62
N MET A 55 11.17 4.80 -5.07
CA MET A 55 9.94 4.38 -5.73
C MET A 55 9.37 3.16 -5.04
N ILE A 56 8.05 3.02 -5.14
CA ILE A 56 7.35 1.80 -4.77
C ILE A 56 6.77 1.18 -6.02
N LEU A 57 7.13 -0.07 -6.25
CA LEU A 57 6.50 -0.93 -7.24
C LEU A 57 5.24 -1.49 -6.63
N THR A 58 4.11 -1.31 -7.31
CA THR A 58 2.81 -1.67 -6.75
C THR A 58 2.00 -2.54 -7.69
N ALA A 59 1.29 -3.51 -7.13
CA ALA A 59 0.27 -4.25 -7.87
C ALA A 59 -1.07 -4.17 -7.15
N PRO A 60 -2.16 -3.84 -7.87
CA PRO A 60 -3.48 -3.77 -7.28
C PRO A 60 -3.97 -5.15 -6.84
N LEU A 61 -4.58 -5.18 -5.66
CA LEU A 61 -5.31 -6.31 -5.12
C LEU A 61 -6.79 -5.94 -5.18
N GLN A 62 -7.54 -6.68 -5.98
CA GLN A 62 -8.97 -6.39 -6.18
C GLN A 62 -9.80 -6.80 -4.95
N ARG A 63 -9.31 -7.73 -4.13
CA ARG A 63 -10.00 -8.20 -2.91
C ARG A 63 -9.08 -8.42 -1.71
N LYS A 64 -9.67 -8.28 -0.51
CA LYS A 64 -9.03 -8.59 0.79
C LYS A 64 -8.48 -10.02 0.88
N GLU A 65 -9.14 -10.96 0.23
CA GLU A 65 -8.73 -12.38 0.21
C GLU A 65 -7.46 -12.61 -0.59
N GLU A 66 -7.23 -11.82 -1.65
CA GLU A 66 -6.01 -11.88 -2.46
C GLU A 66 -4.80 -11.40 -1.66
N ALA A 67 -4.97 -10.33 -0.85
CA ALA A 67 -3.91 -9.78 -0.01
C ALA A 67 -3.28 -10.81 0.96
N ARG A 68 -4.09 -11.74 1.51
CA ARG A 68 -3.63 -12.77 2.44
C ARG A 68 -2.82 -13.88 1.77
N THR A 69 -3.17 -14.21 0.54
CA THR A 69 -2.47 -15.23 -0.26
C THR A 69 -1.09 -14.75 -0.69
N VAL A 70 -0.96 -13.46 -1.01
CA VAL A 70 0.30 -12.87 -1.49
C VAL A 70 1.35 -12.80 -0.38
N THR A 71 0.94 -12.35 0.81
CA THR A 71 1.84 -12.23 1.96
C THR A 71 2.32 -13.58 2.49
N SER A 72 1.58 -14.67 2.22
CA SER A 72 1.94 -16.02 2.67
C SER A 72 2.74 -16.82 1.64
N ALA A 73 2.60 -16.53 0.33
CA ALA A 73 3.22 -17.33 -0.73
C ALA A 73 4.63 -16.86 -1.17
N ARG A 74 5.15 -15.76 -0.61
CA ARG A 74 6.24 -14.93 -1.21
C ARG A 74 5.81 -14.39 -2.58
N MET A 75 6.20 -13.16 -2.91
CA MET A 75 5.76 -12.45 -4.13
C MET A 75 6.13 -13.13 -5.46
N GLY A 76 6.83 -14.26 -5.44
CA GLY A 76 7.44 -14.90 -6.62
C GLY A 76 6.52 -15.30 -7.77
N ASN A 77 5.19 -15.24 -7.61
CA ASN A 77 4.21 -15.46 -8.69
C ASN A 77 3.36 -14.23 -9.04
N LEU A 78 3.55 -13.11 -8.35
CA LEU A 78 2.82 -11.88 -8.66
C LEU A 78 3.64 -11.08 -9.66
N MET A 79 3.14 -10.96 -10.89
CA MET A 79 3.62 -9.92 -11.78
C MET A 79 3.22 -8.59 -11.16
N LEU A 80 4.17 -7.90 -10.54
CA LEU A 80 3.98 -6.50 -10.21
C LEU A 80 3.71 -5.78 -11.54
N GLY A 81 2.52 -5.20 -11.68
CA GLY A 81 2.22 -4.38 -12.84
C GLY A 81 3.12 -3.15 -12.87
N ASP A 82 3.17 -2.46 -14.00
CA ASP A 82 4.00 -1.26 -14.25
C ASP A 82 3.68 -0.04 -13.35
N GLY A 83 2.94 -0.21 -12.26
CA GLY A 83 2.57 0.83 -11.32
C GLY A 83 3.74 1.23 -10.44
N HIS A 84 4.52 2.21 -10.91
CA HIS A 84 5.57 2.86 -10.14
C HIS A 84 5.01 4.13 -9.50
N ILE A 85 5.29 4.33 -8.22
CA ILE A 85 4.82 5.50 -7.47
C ILE A 85 6.00 6.09 -6.72
N ASP A 86 6.28 7.37 -6.95
CA ASP A 86 7.34 8.08 -6.26
C ASP A 86 6.94 8.34 -4.80
N TYR A 87 7.92 8.34 -3.89
CA TYR A 87 7.69 8.69 -2.48
C TYR A 87 7.06 10.07 -2.29
N ALA A 88 7.41 11.04 -3.14
CA ALA A 88 6.82 12.37 -3.12
C ALA A 88 5.32 12.31 -3.45
N ASP A 89 4.93 11.58 -4.49
CA ASP A 89 3.53 11.43 -4.89
C ASP A 89 2.69 10.80 -3.77
N ILE A 90 3.27 9.85 -3.04
CA ILE A 90 2.63 9.21 -1.88
C ILE A 90 2.36 10.22 -0.75
N LEU A 91 3.30 11.13 -0.50
CA LEU A 91 3.15 12.13 0.56
C LEU A 91 2.26 13.30 0.13
N GLU A 92 2.19 13.61 -1.16
CA GLU A 92 1.42 14.72 -1.71
C GLU A 92 -0.04 14.34 -2.04
N HIS A 93 -0.25 13.14 -2.60
CA HIS A 93 -1.51 12.75 -3.23
C HIS A 93 -2.25 11.65 -2.46
N GLY A 94 -3.21 12.06 -1.62
CA GLY A 94 -4.10 11.14 -0.88
C GLY A 94 -3.59 10.83 0.54
N THR A 95 -4.29 9.94 1.24
CA THR A 95 -3.84 9.40 2.54
C THR A 95 -3.43 7.95 2.34
N TRP A 96 -2.17 7.66 2.65
CA TRP A 96 -1.60 6.33 2.45
C TRP A 96 -1.43 5.60 3.77
N TRP A 97 -1.62 4.29 3.72
CA TRP A 97 -1.56 3.41 4.88
C TRP A 97 -0.70 2.19 4.57
N ILE A 98 0.06 1.74 5.56
CA ILE A 98 0.85 0.51 5.52
C ILE A 98 0.32 -0.45 6.60
N GLN A 99 0.17 -1.73 6.26
CA GLN A 99 -0.12 -2.75 7.25
C GLN A 99 1.16 -3.16 7.98
N GLN A 100 1.29 -2.77 9.25
CA GLN A 100 2.38 -3.26 10.08
C GLN A 100 2.09 -4.68 10.60
N GLY A 101 3.06 -5.56 10.36
CA GLY A 101 3.10 -6.95 10.80
C GLY A 101 2.78 -7.95 9.69
N PHE A 102 3.81 -8.70 9.29
CA PHE A 102 3.72 -10.10 8.88
C PHE A 102 4.84 -10.88 9.58
#